data_AF-A0A327RZR8-F1
#
_entry.id   AF-A0A327RZR8-F1
#
_cell.length_a   1.000
_cell.length_b   1.000
_cell.length_c   1.000
_cell.angle_alpha   90.00
_cell.angle_beta   90.00
_cell.angle_gamma   90.00
#
_symmetry.space_group_name_H-M   'P 1'
#
loop_
_entity.id
_entity.type
_entity.pdbx_description
1 polymer ?
#
loop_
_entity_poly.entity_id
_entity_poly.type
_entity_poly.pdbx_seq_one_letter_code
_entity_poly.pdbx_strand_id
1 'polypeptide(L)'
;MKKILLASLLLIAGISGYAQSYQPVTSKNKTYLATVKGLSYTYKDGIVTLKNNGNYNLGTVSIIASSKADSTLFGIALFEDGLEKGKTVKAAVYFTAGLGKNTHEVSLKDIDQKSLLLSFDKATRAQR
;
A
#
# COMPACT_ATOMS: atom_id res chain seq x y z
N MET A 1 -34.33 45.82 14.83
CA MET A 1 -34.96 44.60 15.38
C MET A 1 -34.36 43.40 14.69
N LYS A 2 -33.97 42.40 15.49
CA LYS A 2 -33.09 41.27 15.15
C LYS A 2 -33.71 40.38 14.05
N LYS A 3 -32.94 40.04 13.01
CA LYS A 3 -33.24 38.87 12.18
C LYS A 3 -32.39 37.71 12.68
N ILE A 4 -33.09 36.63 12.98
CA ILE A 4 -32.64 35.47 13.75
C ILE A 4 -31.63 34.67 12.92
N LEU A 5 -30.44 34.49 13.51
CA LEU A 5 -29.44 33.51 13.13
C LEU A 5 -30.07 32.11 13.22
N LEU A 6 -30.18 31.40 12.09
CA LEU A 6 -30.40 29.96 12.07
C LEU A 6 -29.43 29.34 11.06
N ALA A 7 -28.20 29.09 11.52
CA ALA A 7 -27.23 28.26 10.82
C ALA A 7 -26.73 27.20 11.82
N SER A 8 -27.63 26.31 12.20
CA SER A 8 -27.36 25.12 12.99
C SER A 8 -27.36 23.90 12.06
N LEU A 9 -26.34 23.05 12.24
CA LEU A 9 -26.04 21.76 11.58
C LEU A 9 -25.10 21.79 10.37
N LEU A 10 -23.80 21.94 10.65
CA LEU A 10 -22.77 21.07 10.07
C LEU A 10 -21.77 20.67 11.17
N LEU A 11 -22.27 20.10 12.27
CA LEU A 11 -21.46 19.27 13.16
C LEU A 11 -21.30 17.89 12.49
N ILE A 12 -20.50 17.82 11.42
CA ILE A 12 -19.90 16.56 11.03
C ILE A 12 -18.75 16.37 12.01
N ALA A 13 -19.08 15.83 13.19
CA ALA A 13 -18.12 15.36 14.16
C ALA A 13 -17.11 14.48 13.43
N GLY A 14 -15.84 14.87 13.52
CA GLY A 14 -14.74 14.23 12.83
C GLY A 14 -14.63 12.77 13.26
N ILE A 15 -15.04 11.86 12.38
CA ILE A 15 -14.35 10.59 12.26
C ILE A 15 -13.08 10.88 11.48
N SER A 16 -12.03 11.28 12.19
CA SER A 16 -10.65 11.24 11.72
C SER A 16 -10.27 9.78 11.51
N GLY A 17 -10.79 9.18 10.44
CA GLY A 17 -10.39 7.87 9.98
C GLY A 17 -8.90 7.90 9.68
N TYR A 18 -8.15 7.01 10.33
CA TYR A 18 -6.73 6.84 10.03
C TYR A 18 -6.59 6.46 8.54
N ALA A 19 -5.91 7.31 7.76
CA ALA A 19 -5.57 7.03 6.38
C ALA A 19 -4.22 6.31 6.33
N GLN A 20 -4.19 5.13 5.70
CA GLN A 20 -2.96 4.39 5.48
C GLN A 20 -1.94 5.27 4.74
N SER A 21 -0.69 5.23 5.18
CA SER A 21 0.40 5.98 4.53
C SER A 21 0.99 5.20 3.35
N TYR A 22 1.13 5.89 2.21
CA TYR A 22 1.71 5.36 0.98
C TYR A 22 2.87 6.26 0.53
N GLN A 23 4.01 5.67 0.17
CA GLN A 23 5.11 6.40 -0.45
C GLN A 23 4.87 6.56 -1.95
N PRO A 24 5.15 7.76 -2.50
CA PRO A 24 5.16 7.94 -3.94
C PRO A 24 6.29 7.14 -4.57
N VAL A 25 6.11 6.79 -5.84
CA VAL A 25 7.19 6.19 -6.63
C VAL A 25 8.28 7.24 -6.88
N THR A 26 9.51 6.96 -6.43
CA THR A 26 10.66 7.88 -6.55
C THR A 26 11.64 7.51 -7.67
N SER A 27 11.43 6.37 -8.33
CA SER A 27 12.30 5.89 -9.41
C SER A 27 12.34 6.86 -10.60
N LYS A 28 13.52 7.07 -11.17
CA LYS A 28 13.73 7.88 -12.39
C LYS A 28 13.69 7.05 -13.68
N ASN A 29 13.57 5.72 -13.58
CA ASN A 29 13.57 4.84 -14.74
C ASN A 29 12.25 4.99 -15.53
N LYS A 30 12.34 5.49 -16.77
CA LYS A 30 11.18 5.76 -17.63
C LYS A 30 10.33 4.52 -17.89
N THR A 31 10.95 3.36 -18.12
CA THR A 31 10.25 2.10 -18.38
C THR A 31 9.48 1.64 -17.15
N TYR A 32 10.11 1.74 -15.97
CA TYR A 32 9.47 1.42 -14.70
C TYR A 32 8.29 2.35 -14.41
N LEU A 33 8.49 3.67 -14.54
CA LEU A 33 7.43 4.67 -14.36
C LEU A 33 6.24 4.41 -15.30
N ALA A 34 6.50 4.08 -16.56
CA ALA A 34 5.45 3.71 -17.50
C ALA A 34 4.75 2.38 -17.13
N THR A 35 5.44 1.46 -16.46
CA THR A 35 4.90 0.17 -16.01
C THR A 35 3.99 0.34 -14.79
N VAL A 36 4.39 1.15 -13.81
CA VAL A 36 3.59 1.41 -12.60
C VAL A 36 2.49 2.45 -12.81
N LYS A 37 2.52 3.20 -13.92
CA LYS A 37 1.49 4.17 -14.25
C LYS A 37 0.13 3.48 -14.43
N GLY A 38 -0.85 3.91 -13.61
CA GLY A 38 -2.19 3.33 -13.59
C GLY A 38 -2.35 2.15 -12.64
N LEU A 39 -1.27 1.74 -11.95
CA LEU A 39 -1.39 0.82 -10.83
C LEU A 39 -1.83 1.57 -9.58
N SER A 40 -2.70 0.94 -8.80
CA SER A 40 -3.15 1.44 -7.51
C SER A 40 -3.28 0.27 -6.56
N TYR A 41 -2.94 0.46 -5.29
CA TYR A 41 -3.14 -0.56 -4.28
C TYR A 41 -3.66 0.06 -2.99
N THR A 42 -4.34 -0.77 -2.20
CA THR A 42 -4.75 -0.46 -0.84
C THR A 42 -4.25 -1.54 0.10
N TYR A 43 -4.13 -1.19 1.37
CA TYR A 43 -3.81 -2.12 2.44
C TYR A 43 -4.90 -2.10 3.50
N LYS A 44 -5.28 -3.28 3.98
CA LYS A 44 -6.18 -3.45 5.11
C LYS A 44 -5.94 -4.82 5.76
N ASP A 45 -5.75 -4.83 7.07
CA ASP A 45 -5.69 -6.03 7.90
C ASP A 45 -4.73 -7.10 7.35
N GLY A 46 -3.50 -6.69 7.03
CA GLY A 46 -2.47 -7.59 6.51
C GLY A 46 -2.61 -7.96 5.03
N ILE A 47 -3.62 -7.44 4.32
CA ILE A 47 -3.87 -7.75 2.91
C ILE A 47 -3.64 -6.52 2.04
N VAL A 48 -2.84 -6.69 0.98
CA VAL A 48 -2.71 -5.73 -0.11
C VAL A 48 -3.68 -6.10 -1.22
N THR A 49 -4.53 -5.16 -1.62
CA THR A 49 -5.36 -5.26 -2.82
C THR A 49 -4.73 -4.44 -3.93
N LEU A 50 -4.20 -5.08 -4.96
CA LEU A 50 -3.56 -4.44 -6.10
C LEU A 50 -4.49 -4.44 -7.31
N LYS A 51 -4.65 -3.27 -7.93
CA LYS A 51 -5.44 -3.06 -9.16
C LYS A 51 -4.55 -2.55 -10.28
N ASN A 52 -4.65 -3.19 -11.44
CA ASN A 52 -3.94 -2.77 -12.65
C ASN A 52 -4.89 -2.01 -13.59
N ASN A 53 -4.93 -0.68 -13.50
CA ASN A 53 -5.57 0.16 -14.54
C ASN A 53 -4.52 0.71 -15.53
N GLY A 54 -3.33 0.12 -15.57
CA GLY A 54 -2.25 0.52 -16.46
C GLY A 54 -2.47 0.07 -17.90
N ASN A 55 -1.44 0.26 -18.72
CA ASN A 55 -1.47 -0.12 -20.13
C ASN A 55 -0.84 -1.48 -20.42
N TYR A 56 -0.29 -2.15 -19.40
CA TYR A 56 0.47 -3.37 -19.56
C TYR A 56 -0.07 -4.47 -18.64
N ASN A 57 -0.05 -5.70 -19.12
CA ASN A 57 -0.09 -6.85 -18.22
C ASN A 57 1.22 -6.88 -17.42
N LEU A 58 1.14 -7.26 -16.17
CA LEU A 58 2.29 -7.32 -15.26
C LEU A 58 2.73 -8.77 -15.09
N GLY A 59 4.03 -8.97 -14.90
CA GLY A 59 4.61 -10.27 -14.56
C GLY A 59 4.70 -10.41 -13.05
N THR A 60 5.62 -9.66 -12.45
CA THR A 60 5.82 -9.66 -10.99
C THR A 60 5.59 -8.27 -10.45
N VAL A 61 4.84 -8.16 -9.35
CA VAL A 61 4.75 -6.95 -8.55
C VAL A 61 5.03 -7.28 -7.09
N SER A 62 5.84 -6.46 -6.43
CA SER A 62 6.02 -6.50 -4.98
C SER A 62 5.69 -5.13 -4.39
N ILE A 63 4.97 -5.17 -3.28
CA ILE A 63 4.69 -4.01 -2.45
C ILE A 63 5.28 -4.29 -1.09
N ILE A 64 6.17 -3.43 -0.64
CA ILE A 64 6.79 -3.54 0.68
C ILE A 64 6.07 -2.64 1.67
N ALA A 65 6.14 -3.02 2.94
CA ALA A 65 5.71 -2.24 4.07
C ALA A 65 6.90 -2.04 5.01
N SER A 66 7.14 -0.80 5.41
CA SER A 66 8.08 -0.44 6.46
C SER A 66 7.33 0.23 7.60
N SER A 67 7.87 0.26 8.82
CA SER A 67 7.25 1.01 9.92
C SER A 67 7.96 2.33 10.18
N LYS A 68 7.18 3.38 10.45
CA LYS A 68 7.69 4.66 10.97
C LYS A 68 8.12 4.58 12.44
N ALA A 69 7.65 3.57 13.17
CA ALA A 69 7.90 3.37 14.60
C ALA A 69 8.99 2.32 14.86
N ASP A 70 9.13 1.33 13.98
CA ASP A 70 10.14 0.27 14.06
C ASP A 70 10.92 0.19 12.73
N SER A 71 12.19 0.61 12.77
CA SER A 71 13.07 0.59 11.60
C SER A 71 13.51 -0.81 11.18
N THR A 72 13.31 -1.82 12.03
CA THR A 72 13.66 -3.22 11.75
C THR A 72 12.51 -4.00 11.14
N LEU A 73 11.29 -3.45 11.17
CA LEU A 73 10.12 -4.10 10.59
C LEU A 73 10.13 -4.01 9.06
N PHE A 74 10.02 -5.16 8.41
CA PHE A 74 9.88 -5.30 6.98
C PHE A 74 8.70 -6.23 6.64
N GLY A 75 7.78 -5.73 5.82
CA GLY A 75 6.68 -6.50 5.25
C GLY A 75 6.77 -6.55 3.73
N ILE A 76 6.30 -7.65 3.13
CA ILE A 76 6.22 -7.78 1.66
C ILE A 76 4.96 -8.53 1.22
N ALA A 77 4.26 -7.97 0.25
CA ALA A 77 3.22 -8.65 -0.53
C ALA A 77 3.75 -8.94 -1.94
N LEU A 78 3.66 -10.21 -2.35
CA LEU A 78 4.15 -10.70 -3.64
C LEU A 78 2.98 -11.06 -4.55
N PHE A 79 3.05 -10.59 -5.80
CA PHE A 79 2.11 -10.93 -6.87
C PHE A 79 2.92 -11.51 -8.03
N GLU A 80 3.05 -12.83 -8.06
CA GLU A 80 3.94 -13.56 -9.00
C GLU A 80 3.20 -14.23 -10.16
N ASP A 81 1.90 -14.50 -10.02
CA ASP A 81 1.07 -15.18 -11.04
C ASP A 81 0.76 -14.31 -12.27
N GLY A 82 1.32 -13.10 -12.34
CA GLY A 82 0.94 -12.10 -13.33
C GLY A 82 -0.35 -11.37 -12.97
N LEU A 83 -0.50 -10.17 -13.56
CA LEU A 83 -1.70 -9.36 -13.39
C LEU A 83 -2.11 -8.71 -14.71
N GLU A 84 -3.17 -9.22 -15.30
CA GLU A 84 -3.75 -8.65 -16.51
C GLU A 84 -4.27 -7.23 -16.28
N LYS A 85 -4.27 -6.44 -17.36
CA LYS A 85 -4.89 -5.11 -17.38
C LYS A 85 -6.39 -5.20 -17.01
N GLY A 86 -6.82 -4.27 -16.17
CA GLY A 86 -8.20 -4.15 -15.68
C GLY A 86 -8.53 -5.06 -14.49
N LYS A 87 -7.61 -5.97 -14.10
CA LYS A 87 -7.85 -6.90 -13.00
C LYS A 87 -7.43 -6.34 -11.65
N THR A 88 -7.98 -6.97 -10.61
CA THR A 88 -7.66 -6.70 -9.21
C THR A 88 -7.35 -8.03 -8.54
N VAL A 89 -6.28 -8.06 -7.77
CA VAL A 89 -5.79 -9.25 -7.04
C VAL A 89 -5.45 -8.87 -5.61
N LYS A 90 -5.36 -9.88 -4.74
CA LYS A 90 -5.04 -9.69 -3.33
C LYS A 90 -3.90 -10.61 -2.94
N ALA A 91 -3.02 -10.12 -2.07
CA ALA A 91 -1.96 -10.91 -1.46
C ALA A 91 -1.83 -10.53 0.01
N ALA A 92 -1.52 -11.53 0.84
CA ALA A 92 -1.15 -11.29 2.23
C ALA A 92 0.25 -10.68 2.29
N VAL A 93 0.46 -9.80 3.27
CA VAL A 93 1.78 -9.27 3.61
C VAL A 93 2.44 -10.23 4.58
N TYR A 94 3.62 -10.72 4.22
CA TYR A 94 4.49 -11.46 5.12
C TYR A 94 5.39 -10.47 5.86
N PHE A 95 5.40 -10.51 7.20
CA PHE A 95 6.15 -9.58 8.04
C PHE A 95 7.32 -10.26 8.74
N THR A 96 8.42 -9.52 8.83
CA THR A 96 9.63 -9.89 9.54
C THR A 96 10.17 -8.70 10.32
N ALA A 97 10.89 -8.96 11.42
CA ALA A 97 11.60 -7.94 12.18
C ALA A 97 12.98 -8.43 12.61
N GLY A 98 13.83 -7.52 13.06
CA GLY A 98 15.21 -7.80 13.44
C GLY A 98 16.20 -7.72 12.28
N LEU A 99 17.49 -7.74 12.61
CA LEU A 99 18.59 -7.47 11.68
C LEU A 99 19.45 -8.71 11.45
N GLY A 100 19.80 -8.96 10.19
CA GLY A 100 20.76 -10.00 9.79
C GLY A 100 20.32 -11.39 10.25
N LYS A 101 21.16 -12.05 11.06
CA LYS A 101 20.88 -13.40 11.57
C LYS A 101 19.74 -13.46 12.59
N ASN A 102 19.31 -12.31 13.13
CA ASN A 102 18.23 -12.22 14.11
C ASN A 102 16.87 -11.89 13.48
N THR A 103 16.79 -11.90 12.14
CA THR A 103 15.53 -11.70 11.45
C THR A 103 14.58 -12.86 11.72
N HIS A 104 13.35 -12.56 12.12
CA HIS A 104 12.32 -13.54 12.44
C HIS A 104 10.97 -13.08 11.91
N GLU A 105 10.06 -14.03 11.69
CA GLU A 105 8.68 -13.74 11.30
C GLU A 105 7.93 -13.06 12.44
N VAL A 106 7.08 -12.09 12.09
CA VAL A 106 6.23 -11.38 13.04
C VAL A 106 4.77 -11.58 12.65
N SER A 107 3.95 -11.97 13.63
CA SER A 107 2.53 -12.18 13.37
C SER A 107 1.81 -10.83 13.27
N LEU A 108 0.79 -10.76 12.40
CA LEU A 108 0.05 -9.52 12.12
C LEU A 108 -0.52 -8.83 13.37
N LYS A 109 -0.87 -9.59 14.41
CA LYS A 109 -1.44 -9.04 15.66
C LYS A 109 -0.42 -8.21 16.45
N ASP A 110 0.87 -8.44 16.21
CA ASP A 110 1.99 -7.80 16.90
C ASP A 110 2.51 -6.58 16.10
N ILE A 111 1.90 -6.30 14.94
CA ILE A 111 2.25 -5.17 14.06
C ILE A 111 1.37 -3.96 14.38
N ASP A 112 2.00 -2.83 14.65
CA ASP A 112 1.30 -1.54 14.58
C ASP A 112 1.04 -1.16 13.12
N GLN A 113 -0.10 -1.64 12.60
CA GLN A 113 -0.50 -1.40 11.21
C GLN A 113 -0.66 0.09 10.88
N LYS A 114 -0.91 0.95 11.88
CA LYS A 114 -1.03 2.41 11.70
C LYS A 114 0.33 3.10 11.54
N SER A 115 1.43 2.43 11.88
CA SER A 115 2.77 2.96 11.62
C SER A 115 3.27 2.62 10.21
N LEU A 116 2.56 1.74 9.48
CA LEU A 116 3.04 1.21 8.22
C LEU A 116 3.08 2.26 7.12
N LEU A 117 4.13 2.17 6.33
CA LEU A 117 4.39 2.95 5.14
C LEU A 117 4.62 1.99 3.98
N LEU A 118 3.66 1.95 3.06
CA LEU A 118 3.72 1.03 1.92
C LEU A 118 4.34 1.70 0.70
N SER A 119 5.07 0.93 -0.10
CA SER A 119 5.65 1.40 -1.35
C SER A 119 5.77 0.27 -2.38
N PHE A 120 5.80 0.64 -3.66
CA PHE A 120 6.19 -0.30 -4.69
C PHE A 120 7.67 -0.58 -4.58
N ASP A 121 8.03 -1.86 -4.49
CA ASP A 121 9.41 -2.32 -4.53
C ASP A 121 9.79 -2.75 -5.95
N LYS A 122 8.97 -3.62 -6.56
CA LYS A 122 9.17 -4.11 -7.92
C LYS A 122 7.86 -4.10 -8.70
N ALA A 123 7.97 -3.85 -10.00
CA ALA A 123 6.91 -4.05 -10.97
C ALA A 123 7.53 -4.35 -12.34
N THR A 124 7.22 -5.50 -12.91
CA THR A 124 7.66 -5.91 -14.25
C THR A 124 6.45 -6.10 -15.16
N ARG A 125 6.68 -5.94 -16.47
CA ARG A 125 5.69 -6.29 -17.48
C ARG A 125 5.71 -7.81 -17.68
N ALA A 126 4.56 -8.39 -17.99
CA ALA A 126 4.50 -9.77 -18.42
C ALA A 126 5.35 -9.94 -19.69
N GLN A 127 6.20 -10.96 -19.73
CA GLN A 127 6.88 -11.35 -20.95
C GLN A 127 5.86 -12.09 -21.83
N ARG A 128 5.87 -11.80 -23.13
CA ARG A 128 5.02 -12.48 -24.11
C ARG A 128 5.48 -13.91 -24.31
#